data_AF-A0A7Y3SWL3-F1
#
_entry.id   AF-A0A7Y3SWL3-F1
#
_cell.length_a   1.000
_cell.length_b   1.000
_cell.length_c   1.000
_cell.angle_alpha   90.00
_cell.angle_beta   90.00
_cell.angle_gamma   90.00
#
_symmetry.space_group_name_H-M   'P 1'
#
loop_
_entity.id
_entity.type
_entity.pdbx_description
1 polymer ?
#
loop_
_entity_poly.entity_id
_entity_poly.type
_entity_poly.pdbx_seq_one_letter_code
_entity_poly.pdbx_strand_id
1 'polypeptide(L)'
;MKYINVESAQKSEYPKLYVCLVNKNNYVTIVIENNFFGQKPKIHKIYEEGYSTNGKRRGLGLYSVKQILDKKYYNAFLNTSIEGNMFVQELWIKYI
;
A
#
# COMPACT_ATOMS: atom_id res chain seq x y z
N MET A 1 -9.95 -14.83 -1.52
CA MET A 1 -8.72 -14.12 -1.93
C MET A 1 -8.78 -12.69 -1.45
N LYS A 2 -7.65 -12.12 -1.03
CA LYS A 2 -7.55 -10.72 -0.56
C LYS A 2 -6.83 -9.89 -1.62
N TYR A 3 -7.47 -8.81 -2.06
CA TYR A 3 -7.17 -8.09 -3.30
C TYR A 3 -6.70 -6.65 -3.00
N ILE A 4 -5.47 -6.47 -2.49
CA ILE A 4 -4.99 -5.15 -2.02
C ILE A 4 -3.93 -4.48 -2.89
N ASN A 5 -3.54 -5.11 -3.99
CA ASN A 5 -2.57 -4.54 -4.93
C ASN A 5 -3.28 -3.78 -6.05
N VAL A 6 -2.55 -2.89 -6.72
CA VAL A 6 -3.05 -2.09 -7.84
C VAL A 6 -3.67 -2.95 -8.94
N GLU A 7 -3.10 -4.11 -9.26
CA GLU A 7 -3.65 -5.01 -10.29
C GLU A 7 -5.00 -5.63 -9.89
N SER A 8 -5.34 -5.61 -8.60
CA SER A 8 -6.67 -6.05 -8.16
C SER A 8 -7.78 -5.05 -8.47
N ALA A 9 -7.44 -3.75 -8.60
CA ALA A 9 -8.44 -2.75 -8.95
C ALA A 9 -9.11 -3.07 -10.30
N GLN A 10 -8.36 -3.65 -11.26
CA GLN A 10 -8.88 -4.11 -12.56
C GLN A 10 -10.02 -5.13 -12.46
N LYS A 11 -10.16 -5.83 -11.33
CA LYS A 11 -11.22 -6.81 -11.10
C LYS A 11 -12.47 -6.20 -10.47
N SER A 12 -12.44 -4.92 -10.13
CA SER A 12 -13.63 -4.21 -9.68
C SER A 12 -14.47 -3.74 -10.87
N GLU A 13 -15.78 -3.59 -10.65
CA GLU A 13 -16.71 -3.12 -11.68
C GLU A 13 -16.35 -1.71 -12.19
N TYR A 14 -15.78 -0.87 -11.31
CA TYR A 14 -15.30 0.47 -11.62
C TYR A 14 -13.88 0.66 -11.04
N PRO A 15 -12.82 0.26 -11.75
CA PRO A 15 -11.43 0.36 -11.28
C PRO A 15 -11.05 1.81 -11.01
N LYS A 16 -10.47 2.06 -9.84
CA LYS A 16 -9.94 3.37 -9.43
C LYS A 16 -8.51 3.22 -8.96
N LEU A 17 -7.66 4.11 -9.46
CA LEU A 17 -6.28 4.30 -9.01
C LEU A 17 -6.02 5.80 -8.92
N TYR A 18 -5.67 6.27 -7.74
CA TYR A 18 -5.23 7.63 -7.49
C TYR A 18 -3.77 7.60 -7.07
N VAL A 19 -2.98 8.50 -7.64
CA VAL A 19 -1.58 8.70 -7.26
C VAL A 19 -1.39 10.19 -7.03
N CYS A 20 -0.90 10.54 -5.85
CA CYS A 20 -0.64 11.92 -5.47
C CYS A 20 0.79 12.07 -4.95
N LEU A 21 1.44 13.17 -5.31
CA LEU A 21 2.72 13.59 -4.75
C LEU A 21 2.51 14.93 -4.05
N VAL A 22 2.78 14.98 -2.76
CA VAL A 22 2.52 16.15 -1.93
C VAL A 22 3.79 16.56 -1.21
N ASN A 23 4.08 17.86 -1.21
CA ASN A 23 5.10 18.43 -0.35
C ASN A 23 4.41 19.09 0.86
N LYS A 24 4.65 18.58 2.07
CA LYS A 24 3.98 19.06 3.28
C LYS A 24 4.86 18.87 4.51
N ASN A 25 4.94 19.88 5.37
CA ASN A 25 5.53 19.81 6.72
C ASN A 25 6.94 19.19 6.77
N ASN A 26 7.82 19.53 5.83
CA ASN A 26 9.16 18.95 5.65
C ASN A 26 9.21 17.47 5.21
N TYR A 27 8.13 16.98 4.61
CA TYR A 27 8.07 15.69 3.97
C TYR A 27 7.68 15.81 2.50
N VAL A 28 8.20 14.90 1.68
CA VAL A 28 7.56 14.48 0.44
C VAL A 28 6.71 13.27 0.77
N THR A 29 5.42 13.33 0.46
CA THR A 29 4.48 12.22 0.64
C THR A 29 4.03 11.72 -0.72
N ILE A 30 4.15 10.41 -0.94
CA ILE A 30 3.58 9.71 -2.09
C ILE A 30 2.35 8.95 -1.59
N VAL A 31 1.18 9.29 -2.10
CA VAL A 31 -0.07 8.62 -1.78
C VAL A 31 -0.51 7.78 -2.97
N ILE A 32 -0.78 6.50 -2.73
CA ILE A 32 -1.34 5.58 -3.72
C ILE A 32 -2.63 5.02 -3.13
N GLU A 33 -3.73 5.24 -3.83
CA GLU A 33 -5.05 4.74 -3.43
C GLU A 33 -5.66 3.92 -4.55
N ASN A 34 -6.15 2.74 -4.22
CA ASN A 34 -6.91 1.94 -5.17
C ASN A 34 -8.13 1.34 -4.50
N ASN A 35 -9.21 1.20 -5.27
CA ASN A 35 -10.34 0.43 -4.76
C ASN A 35 -10.00 -1.05 -4.74
N PHE A 36 -10.62 -1.79 -3.82
CA PHE A 36 -10.57 -3.24 -3.78
C PHE A 36 -11.97 -3.83 -3.75
N PHE A 37 -12.06 -5.10 -4.15
CA PHE A 37 -13.29 -5.89 -4.10
C PHE A 37 -13.08 -7.12 -3.21
N GLY A 38 -14.17 -7.58 -2.57
CA GLY A 38 -14.16 -8.74 -1.69
C GLY A 38 -13.84 -8.41 -0.23
N GLN A 39 -13.16 -9.32 0.46
CA GLN A 39 -12.96 -9.21 1.91
C GLN A 39 -12.06 -8.02 2.28
N LYS A 40 -12.53 -7.20 3.22
CA LYS A 40 -11.74 -6.11 3.80
C LYS A 40 -10.39 -6.62 4.33
N PRO A 41 -9.27 -6.00 3.95
CA PRO A 41 -7.96 -6.43 4.41
C PRO A 41 -7.80 -6.23 5.92
N LYS A 42 -7.22 -7.23 6.58
CA LYS A 42 -6.73 -7.13 7.96
C LYS A 42 -5.44 -6.31 7.98
N ILE A 43 -5.52 -5.01 8.27
CA ILE A 43 -4.38 -4.07 8.29
C ILE A 43 -3.19 -4.62 9.08
N HIS A 44 -3.41 -5.20 10.27
CA HIS A 44 -2.33 -5.72 11.11
C HIS A 44 -1.53 -6.88 10.47
N LYS A 45 -2.01 -7.46 9.36
CA LYS A 45 -1.36 -8.58 8.66
C LYS A 45 -0.79 -8.21 7.29
N ILE A 46 -1.03 -7.00 6.79
CA ILE A 46 -0.73 -6.66 5.38
C ILE A 46 0.76 -6.70 5.03
N TYR A 47 1.61 -6.57 6.05
CA TYR A 47 3.06 -6.63 5.93
C TYR A 47 3.62 -8.03 6.21
N GLU A 48 2.78 -9.01 6.54
CA GLU A 48 3.21 -10.40 6.66
C GLU A 48 3.58 -10.95 5.26
N GLU A 49 4.66 -11.73 5.21
CA GLU A 49 5.08 -12.38 3.97
C GLU A 49 3.95 -13.27 3.42
N GLY A 50 3.61 -13.09 2.14
CA GLY A 50 2.58 -13.90 1.48
C GLY A 50 1.12 -13.47 1.75
N TYR A 51 0.89 -12.32 2.40
CA TYR A 51 -0.46 -11.87 2.74
C TYR A 51 -1.38 -11.61 1.52
N SER A 52 -0.86 -11.01 0.45
CA SER A 52 -1.63 -10.79 -0.79
C SER A 52 -1.54 -12.00 -1.71
N THR A 53 -2.68 -12.60 -2.07
CA THR A 53 -2.76 -14.02 -2.51
C THR A 53 -3.09 -14.22 -4.00
N ASN A 54 -2.88 -13.22 -4.85
CA ASN A 54 -3.14 -13.40 -6.29
C ASN A 54 -1.96 -14.07 -7.03
N GLY A 55 -1.93 -15.41 -7.02
CA GLY A 55 -1.04 -16.24 -7.86
C GLY A 55 0.23 -16.76 -7.15
N LYS A 56 0.91 -17.75 -7.77
CA LYS A 56 2.17 -18.31 -7.25
C LYS A 56 3.26 -17.21 -7.16
N ARG A 57 3.95 -17.12 -6.01
CA ARG A 57 5.05 -16.16 -5.71
C ARG A 57 4.68 -14.67 -5.59
N ARG A 58 3.45 -14.32 -5.22
CA ARG A 58 3.06 -12.93 -4.93
C ARG A 58 2.67 -12.74 -3.46
N GLY A 59 2.58 -11.47 -3.02
CA GLY A 59 2.45 -11.11 -1.60
C GLY A 59 3.74 -10.62 -0.95
N LEU A 60 4.80 -10.41 -1.74
CA LEU A 60 6.08 -9.88 -1.26
C LEU A 60 6.14 -8.35 -1.25
N GLY A 61 5.31 -7.65 -2.04
CA GLY A 61 5.46 -6.20 -2.27
C GLY A 61 5.54 -5.38 -0.98
N LEU A 62 4.46 -5.34 -0.19
CA LEU A 62 4.42 -4.55 1.05
C LEU A 62 5.43 -5.05 2.10
N TYR A 63 5.65 -6.37 2.18
CA TYR A 63 6.69 -6.94 3.03
C TYR A 63 8.08 -6.43 2.64
N SER A 64 8.44 -6.47 1.36
CA SER A 64 9.72 -5.98 0.84
C SER A 64 9.89 -4.48 1.04
N VAL A 65 8.84 -3.68 0.80
CA VAL A 65 8.92 -2.23 1.06
C VAL A 65 9.15 -1.96 2.54
N LYS A 66 8.43 -2.65 3.43
CA LYS A 66 8.64 -2.54 4.88
C LYS A 66 10.07 -2.89 5.28
N GLN A 67 10.62 -3.99 4.75
CA GLN A 67 12.01 -4.39 4.98
C GLN A 67 13.03 -3.37 4.47
N ILE A 68 12.79 -2.73 3.32
CA ILE A 68 13.66 -1.70 2.76
C ILE A 68 13.68 -0.47 3.67
N LEU A 69 12.49 0.02 4.07
CA LEU A 69 12.37 1.20 4.94
C LEU A 69 13.03 0.96 6.30
N ASP A 70 12.70 -0.16 6.94
CA ASP A 70 13.20 -0.49 8.28
C ASP A 70 14.72 -0.66 8.34
N LYS A 71 15.34 -1.13 7.25
CA LYS A 71 16.79 -1.41 7.22
C LYS A 71 17.64 -0.28 6.64
N LYS A 72 17.09 0.55 5.74
CA LYS A 72 17.90 1.47 4.94
C LYS A 72 17.48 2.94 5.04
N TYR A 73 16.23 3.25 5.36
CA TYR A 73 15.69 4.60 5.25
C TYR A 73 14.99 5.04 6.53
N TYR A 74 15.79 5.44 7.52
CA TYR A 74 15.30 5.93 8.82
C TYR A 74 14.49 7.24 8.72
N ASN A 75 14.67 8.00 7.64
CA ASN A 75 13.95 9.24 7.38
C ASN A 75 12.61 9.02 6.64
N ALA A 76 12.20 7.76 6.42
CA ALA A 76 10.98 7.43 5.70
C ALA A 76 10.13 6.39 6.43
N PHE A 77 8.80 6.48 6.29
CA PHE A 77 7.87 5.51 6.84
C PHE A 77 6.65 5.33 5.93
N LEU A 78 5.96 4.20 6.11
CA LEU A 78 4.69 3.92 5.45
C LEU A 78 3.53 4.05 6.43
N ASN A 79 2.45 4.68 5.97
CA ASN A 79 1.14 4.57 6.58
C ASN A 79 0.21 3.75 5.66
N THR A 80 -0.65 2.93 6.25
CA THR A 80 -1.70 2.23 5.51
C THR A 80 -3.04 2.43 6.17
N SER A 81 -4.05 2.81 5.40
CA SER A 81 -5.43 2.85 5.85
C SER A 81 -6.37 2.14 4.88
N ILE A 82 -7.59 1.87 5.36
CA ILE A 82 -8.71 1.47 4.53
C ILE A 82 -9.86 2.43 4.81
N GLU A 83 -10.30 3.11 3.75
CA GLU A 83 -11.38 4.09 3.79
C GLU A 83 -12.51 3.61 2.89
N GLY A 84 -13.58 3.08 3.50
CA GLY A 84 -14.61 2.37 2.75
C GLY A 84 -14.05 1.16 2.00
N ASN A 85 -14.09 1.21 0.66
CA ASN A 85 -13.52 0.21 -0.25
C ASN A 85 -12.20 0.66 -0.89
N MET A 86 -11.58 1.73 -0.39
CA MET A 86 -10.29 2.21 -0.82
C MET A 86 -9.19 1.66 0.08
N PHE A 87 -8.14 1.13 -0.52
CA PHE A 87 -6.89 0.82 0.14
C PHE A 87 -5.92 1.97 -0.14
N VAL A 88 -5.36 2.56 0.91
CA VAL A 88 -4.52 3.75 0.84
C VAL A 88 -3.14 3.42 1.39
N GLN A 89 -2.11 3.69 0.60
CA GLN A 89 -0.70 3.67 1.00
C GLN A 89 -0.16 5.09 0.97
N GLU A 90 0.47 5.52 2.06
CA GLU A 90 1.17 6.79 2.09
C GLU A 90 2.63 6.54 2.47
N LEU A 91 3.56 6.84 1.57
CA LEU A 91 4.99 6.84 1.84
C LEU A 91 5.41 8.26 2.18
N TRP A 92 5.87 8.47 3.40
CA TRP A 92 6.34 9.74 3.92
C TRP A 92 7.86 9.73 3.97
N ILE A 93 8.51 10.71 3.32
CA ILE A 93 9.97 10.84 3.27
C ILE A 93 10.34 12.23 3.79
N LYS A 94 11.04 12.28 4.92
CA LYS A 94 11.50 13.54 5.53
C LYS A 94 12.71 14.08 4.77
N TYR A 95 12.76 15.40 4.57
CA TYR A 95 13.98 16.07 4.12
C TYR A 95 15.12 15.86 5.14
N ILE A 96 16.33 15.65 4.63
CA ILE A 96 17.56 15.46 5.41
C ILE A 96 18.45 16.68 5.23
#